data_AF-Q8A3H3-F1
#
_entry.id   AF-Q8A3H3-F1
#
_cell.length_a   1.000
_cell.length_b   1.000
_cell.length_c   1.000
_cell.angle_alpha   90.00
_cell.angle_beta   90.00
_cell.angle_gamma   90.00
#
_symmetry.space_group_name_H-M   'P 1'
#
loop_
_entity.id
_entity.type
_entity.pdbx_description
1 polymer ?
#
loop_
_entity_poly.entity_id
_entity_poly.type
_entity_poly.pdbx_seq_one_letter_code
_entity_poly.pdbx_strand_id
1 'polypeptide(L)'
;MDDNLFIEYINSPYEEPQDMLPKIDETMLTDMESSLETDFKNEYQHEDVTSILESIEYIRIYCRNFPCFNGFDYQPLQAPFAYYRSREIYLKELPFTEDGFYKFTYIQDAIKKLGLKAQPTFEFIAFLYHIIKVWSENQITTSGTKIDNILYLLKEQPNTKLTMNIKVGSKSFEFNNSLFIQSLLEFYSSHDLVSHGLIERENKRVRERTIQYSLVKTLLDYLPIKTDKSEGVSFVQAERDLALCTLYLCKLLMGDPAYVCTKDNNATFDKLMRDFKDFNITLHKMLT
;
A
#
# COMPACT_ATOMS: atom_id res chain seq x y z
N MET A 1 10.29 -29.89 34.09
CA MET A 1 9.46 -28.93 33.35
C MET A 1 10.21 -28.71 32.06
N ASP A 2 9.65 -29.22 30.97
CA ASP A 2 10.35 -29.38 29.70
C ASP A 2 10.64 -28.02 29.06
N ASP A 3 11.92 -27.76 28.84
CA ASP A 3 12.43 -26.65 28.04
C ASP A 3 12.14 -26.93 26.57
N ASN A 4 10.97 -26.50 26.10
CA ASN A 4 10.69 -26.44 24.67
C ASN A 4 11.42 -25.23 24.08
N LEU A 5 12.60 -25.50 23.51
CA LEU A 5 13.33 -24.60 22.63
C LEU A 5 12.42 -24.28 21.41
N PHE A 6 11.76 -23.13 21.42
CA PHE A 6 11.14 -22.59 20.22
C PHE A 6 12.25 -21.97 19.37
N ILE A 7 12.71 -22.72 18.37
CA ILE A 7 13.54 -22.18 17.29
C ILE A 7 12.58 -21.44 16.35
N GLU A 8 12.46 -20.13 16.50
CA GLU A 8 11.91 -19.29 15.43
C GLU A 8 12.89 -19.29 14.27
N TYR A 9 12.50 -19.94 13.17
CA TYR A 9 13.13 -19.68 11.88
C TYR A 9 12.84 -18.23 11.51
N ILE A 10 13.81 -17.35 11.73
CA ILE A 10 13.86 -16.05 11.07
C ILE A 10 14.04 -16.34 9.58
N ASN A 11 12.93 -16.53 8.86
CA ASN A 11 12.90 -16.37 7.42
C ASN A 11 13.11 -14.88 7.14
N SER A 12 14.35 -14.40 7.25
CA SER A 12 14.72 -13.21 6.50
C SER A 12 14.61 -13.62 5.04
N PRO A 13 13.69 -13.05 4.23
CA PRO A 13 13.77 -13.25 2.80
C PRO A 13 15.18 -12.83 2.38
N TYR A 14 15.91 -13.75 1.74
CA TYR A 14 17.16 -13.41 1.10
C TYR A 14 16.83 -12.40 0.01
N GLU A 15 17.12 -11.11 0.25
CA GLU A 15 17.04 -10.09 -0.78
C GLU A 15 18.37 -10.13 -1.55
N GLU A 16 18.35 -10.66 -2.77
CA GLU A 16 19.51 -10.63 -3.66
C GLU A 16 19.93 -9.18 -3.92
N PRO A 17 21.25 -8.89 -3.97
CA PRO A 17 21.73 -7.55 -4.31
C PRO A 17 21.16 -7.12 -5.67
N GLN A 18 20.42 -6.00 -5.70
CA GLN A 18 19.74 -5.52 -6.91
C GLN A 18 20.68 -5.34 -8.12
N ASP A 19 21.98 -5.14 -7.89
CA ASP A 19 23.00 -4.99 -8.95
C ASP A 19 23.33 -6.29 -9.72
N MET A 20 22.82 -7.45 -9.28
CA MET A 20 23.01 -8.74 -9.96
C MET A 20 21.77 -9.27 -10.69
N LEU A 21 20.62 -8.62 -10.55
CA LEU A 21 19.39 -9.05 -11.20
C LEU A 21 19.37 -8.64 -12.68
N PRO A 22 18.76 -9.46 -13.57
CA PRO A 22 18.53 -9.06 -14.95
C PRO A 22 17.78 -7.72 -15.01
N LYS A 23 18.15 -6.82 -15.92
CA LYS A 23 17.35 -5.60 -16.13
C LYS A 23 16.03 -5.99 -16.79
N ILE A 24 14.92 -5.61 -16.16
CA ILE A 24 13.59 -5.75 -16.74
C ILE A 24 13.44 -4.70 -17.85
N ASP A 25 13.03 -5.14 -19.04
CA ASP A 25 12.63 -4.26 -20.13
C ASP A 25 11.15 -4.45 -20.51
N GLU A 26 10.61 -3.54 -21.32
CA GLU A 26 9.20 -3.56 -21.74
C GLU A 26 8.85 -4.82 -22.56
N THR A 27 9.80 -5.36 -23.32
CA THR A 27 9.58 -6.57 -24.12
C THR A 27 9.40 -7.79 -23.23
N MET A 28 10.25 -7.95 -22.21
CA MET A 28 10.12 -9.03 -21.22
C MET A 28 8.76 -8.96 -20.52
N LEU A 29 8.34 -7.77 -20.06
CA LEU A 29 7.03 -7.60 -19.40
C LEU A 29 5.85 -7.97 -20.32
N THR A 30 5.95 -7.64 -21.61
CA THR A 30 4.92 -7.95 -22.61
C THR A 30 4.83 -9.46 -22.90
N ASP A 31 5.97 -10.12 -23.00
CA ASP A 31 6.04 -11.57 -23.26
C ASP A 31 5.45 -12.38 -22.08
N MET A 32 5.79 -11.97 -20.85
CA MET A 32 5.25 -12.58 -19.64
C MET A 32 3.73 -12.41 -19.53
N GLU A 33 3.23 -11.22 -19.81
CA GLU A 33 1.80 -10.92 -19.80
C GLU A 33 1.05 -11.76 -20.85
N SER A 34 1.64 -11.92 -22.05
CA SER A 34 1.11 -12.75 -23.14
C SER A 34 1.08 -14.24 -22.78
N SER A 35 2.10 -14.73 -22.06
CA SER A 35 2.14 -16.11 -21.57
C SER A 35 0.99 -16.39 -20.61
N LEU A 36 0.77 -15.52 -19.61
CA LEU A 36 -0.32 -15.70 -18.65
C LEU A 36 -1.69 -15.59 -19.28
N GLU A 37 -1.88 -14.64 -20.20
CA GLU A 37 -3.13 -14.57 -20.94
C GLU A 37 -3.40 -15.86 -21.72
N THR A 38 -2.37 -16.48 -22.30
CA THR A 38 -2.53 -17.72 -23.07
C THR A 38 -2.95 -18.87 -22.16
N ASP A 39 -2.28 -19.03 -21.02
CA ASP A 39 -2.63 -20.06 -20.04
C ASP A 39 -4.06 -19.86 -19.51
N PHE A 40 -4.44 -18.62 -19.23
CA PHE A 40 -5.78 -18.29 -18.76
C PHE A 40 -6.85 -18.48 -19.84
N LYS A 41 -6.55 -18.15 -21.11
CA LYS A 41 -7.43 -18.40 -22.26
C LYS A 41 -7.67 -19.89 -22.49
N ASN A 42 -6.72 -20.75 -22.15
CA ASN A 42 -6.91 -22.19 -22.24
C ASN A 42 -7.86 -22.73 -21.14
N GLU A 43 -7.97 -22.04 -20.00
CA GLU A 43 -8.84 -22.41 -18.87
C GLU A 43 -10.32 -22.02 -19.10
N TYR A 44 -10.58 -20.91 -19.81
CA TYR A 44 -11.93 -20.37 -20.05
C TYR A 44 -12.16 -20.19 -21.56
N GLN A 45 -13.16 -20.85 -22.16
CA GLN A 45 -13.38 -20.79 -23.62
C GLN A 45 -13.86 -19.39 -24.09
N HIS A 46 -13.53 -19.05 -25.34
CA HIS A 46 -13.34 -17.70 -25.94
C HIS A 46 -14.35 -16.54 -25.73
N GLU A 47 -15.55 -16.74 -25.20
CA GLU A 47 -16.53 -15.63 -25.05
C GLU A 47 -16.43 -14.91 -23.68
N ASP A 48 -15.98 -15.59 -22.63
CA ASP A 48 -15.87 -14.98 -21.29
C ASP A 48 -14.51 -14.32 -21.06
N VAL A 49 -13.43 -14.84 -21.65
CA VAL A 49 -12.06 -14.39 -21.33
C VAL A 49 -11.83 -12.92 -21.63
N THR A 50 -12.30 -12.43 -22.77
CA THR A 50 -12.12 -11.02 -23.14
C THR A 50 -12.79 -10.11 -22.10
N SER A 51 -14.03 -10.40 -21.73
CA SER A 51 -14.74 -9.64 -20.69
C SER A 51 -14.05 -9.74 -19.33
N ILE A 52 -13.49 -10.90 -18.99
CA ILE A 52 -12.74 -11.09 -17.75
C ILE A 52 -11.47 -10.23 -17.76
N LEU A 53 -10.66 -10.34 -18.80
CA LEU A 53 -9.42 -9.58 -18.94
C LEU A 53 -9.66 -8.07 -18.93
N GLU A 54 -10.75 -7.61 -19.56
CA GLU A 54 -11.18 -6.20 -19.51
C GLU A 54 -11.60 -5.78 -18.09
N SER A 55 -12.26 -6.67 -17.34
CA SER A 55 -12.68 -6.37 -15.96
C SER A 55 -11.49 -6.23 -15.01
N ILE A 56 -10.42 -7.01 -15.18
CA ILE A 56 -9.22 -6.96 -14.32
C ILE A 56 -8.08 -6.12 -14.90
N GLU A 57 -8.33 -5.36 -15.96
CA GLU A 57 -7.33 -4.57 -16.71
C GLU A 57 -6.39 -3.76 -15.80
N TYR A 58 -6.95 -3.05 -14.82
CA TYR A 58 -6.16 -2.18 -13.94
C TYR A 58 -5.34 -2.95 -12.90
N ILE A 59 -5.83 -4.12 -12.46
CA ILE A 59 -5.06 -5.02 -11.59
C ILE A 59 -3.84 -5.57 -12.34
N ARG A 60 -4.03 -5.93 -13.62
CA ARG A 60 -2.94 -6.41 -14.49
C ARG A 60 -1.88 -5.35 -14.71
N ILE A 61 -2.29 -4.11 -15.03
CA ILE A 61 -1.38 -2.97 -15.17
C ILE A 61 -0.55 -2.79 -13.89
N TYR A 62 -1.19 -2.83 -12.72
CA TYR A 62 -0.49 -2.74 -11.45
C TYR A 62 0.52 -3.88 -11.27
N CYS A 63 0.10 -5.14 -11.40
CA CYS A 63 0.95 -6.31 -11.15
C CYS A 63 2.12 -6.43 -12.16
N ARG A 64 1.96 -5.94 -13.38
CA ARG A 64 3.04 -5.91 -14.38
C ARG A 64 4.24 -5.08 -13.95
N ASN A 65 4.06 -4.10 -13.06
CA ASN A 65 5.16 -3.29 -12.53
C ASN A 65 6.00 -4.04 -11.47
N PHE A 66 5.60 -5.26 -11.08
CA PHE A 66 6.22 -6.00 -9.98
C PHE A 66 6.42 -7.49 -10.31
N PRO A 67 7.17 -7.85 -11.35
CA PRO A 67 7.45 -9.25 -11.63
C PRO A 67 8.21 -9.91 -10.47
N CYS A 68 7.95 -11.19 -10.23
CA CYS A 68 8.61 -11.97 -9.18
C CYS A 68 9.88 -12.63 -9.73
N PHE A 69 11.00 -12.51 -9.04
CA PHE A 69 12.21 -13.24 -9.41
C PHE A 69 12.29 -14.57 -8.66
N ASN A 70 12.36 -15.68 -9.38
CA ASN A 70 12.35 -17.03 -8.78
C ASN A 70 13.77 -17.59 -8.50
N GLY A 71 14.82 -16.78 -8.69
CA GLY A 71 16.22 -17.21 -8.61
C GLY A 71 16.88 -17.50 -9.96
N PHE A 72 16.12 -17.57 -11.05
CA PHE A 72 16.62 -17.84 -12.40
C PHE A 72 16.13 -16.80 -13.41
N ASP A 73 14.83 -16.53 -13.40
CA ASP A 73 14.20 -15.57 -14.27
C ASP A 73 13.11 -14.79 -13.53
N TYR A 74 12.70 -13.68 -14.16
CA TYR A 74 11.49 -13.01 -13.75
C TYR A 74 10.30 -13.83 -14.23
N GLN A 75 9.27 -13.89 -13.39
CA GLN A 75 7.98 -14.50 -13.68
C GLN A 75 6.87 -13.47 -13.44
N PRO A 76 5.82 -13.45 -14.27
CA PRO A 76 4.68 -12.57 -14.04
C PRO A 76 3.90 -13.01 -12.81
N LEU A 77 3.31 -12.03 -12.12
CA LEU A 77 2.47 -12.31 -10.96
C LEU A 77 1.13 -12.92 -11.41
N GLN A 78 0.77 -14.04 -10.78
CA GLN A 78 -0.54 -14.70 -10.95
C GLN A 78 -1.67 -13.95 -10.26
N ALA A 79 -1.34 -12.95 -9.43
CA ALA A 79 -2.29 -12.21 -8.58
C ALA A 79 -3.55 -11.70 -9.31
N PRO A 80 -3.50 -11.15 -10.55
CA PRO A 80 -4.71 -10.71 -11.25
C PRO A 80 -5.70 -11.86 -11.53
N PHE A 81 -5.18 -13.03 -11.91
CA PHE A 81 -5.99 -14.20 -12.24
C PHE A 81 -6.47 -14.93 -10.98
N ALA A 82 -5.61 -15.01 -9.96
CA ALA A 82 -5.98 -15.53 -8.65
C ALA A 82 -7.09 -14.70 -8.00
N TYR A 83 -7.02 -13.36 -8.14
CA TYR A 83 -8.09 -12.45 -7.76
C TYR A 83 -9.40 -12.82 -8.45
N TYR A 84 -9.39 -12.92 -9.78
CA TYR A 84 -10.61 -13.24 -10.53
C TYR A 84 -11.23 -14.57 -10.09
N ARG A 85 -10.42 -15.64 -9.99
CA ARG A 85 -10.88 -16.96 -9.51
C ARG A 85 -11.49 -16.91 -8.11
N SER A 86 -11.04 -15.97 -7.28
CA SER A 86 -11.47 -15.80 -5.89
C SER A 86 -12.33 -14.57 -5.66
N ARG A 87 -12.87 -13.93 -6.71
CA ARG A 87 -13.51 -12.60 -6.65
C ARG A 87 -14.58 -12.51 -5.57
N GLU A 88 -15.41 -13.54 -5.43
CA GLU A 88 -16.47 -13.58 -4.41
C GLU A 88 -15.95 -13.44 -2.97
N ILE A 89 -14.73 -13.92 -2.69
CA ILE A 89 -14.10 -13.79 -1.37
C ILE A 89 -13.73 -12.32 -1.12
N TYR A 90 -13.10 -11.68 -2.11
CA TYR A 90 -12.73 -10.26 -2.02
C TYR A 90 -13.97 -9.38 -1.80
N LEU A 91 -15.05 -9.64 -2.53
CA LEU A 91 -16.29 -8.87 -2.42
C LEU A 91 -16.96 -8.98 -1.04
N LYS A 92 -16.85 -10.13 -0.36
CA LYS A 92 -17.39 -10.32 0.99
C LYS A 92 -16.67 -9.48 2.04
N GLU A 93 -15.43 -9.09 1.79
CA GLU A 93 -14.64 -8.27 2.72
C GLU A 93 -14.85 -6.77 2.54
N LEU A 94 -15.43 -6.35 1.42
CA LEU A 94 -15.64 -4.93 1.14
C LEU A 94 -16.71 -4.34 2.04
N PRO A 95 -16.50 -3.10 2.52
CA PRO A 95 -17.50 -2.40 3.33
C PRO A 95 -18.58 -1.70 2.46
N PHE A 96 -18.60 -1.99 1.16
CA PHE A 96 -19.57 -1.52 0.17
C PHE A 96 -19.84 -2.62 -0.86
N THR A 97 -20.99 -2.55 -1.52
CA THR A 97 -21.37 -3.50 -2.57
C THR A 97 -21.04 -2.96 -3.95
N GLU A 98 -20.93 -3.85 -4.94
CA GLU A 98 -20.76 -3.48 -6.35
C GLU A 98 -21.89 -2.57 -6.85
N ASP A 99 -23.15 -2.92 -6.56
CA ASP A 99 -24.31 -2.08 -6.83
C ASP A 99 -24.20 -0.70 -6.15
N GLY A 100 -23.71 -0.67 -4.91
CA GLY A 100 -23.46 0.57 -4.17
C GLY A 100 -22.40 1.46 -4.84
N PHE A 101 -21.34 0.86 -5.38
CA PHE A 101 -20.33 1.59 -6.16
C PHE A 101 -20.94 2.21 -7.42
N TYR A 102 -21.72 1.45 -8.19
CA TYR A 102 -22.34 1.93 -9.44
C TYR A 102 -23.40 3.01 -9.22
N LYS A 103 -24.13 2.95 -8.10
CA LYS A 103 -25.14 3.97 -7.74
C LYS A 103 -24.51 5.23 -7.14
N PHE A 104 -23.25 5.21 -6.75
CA PHE A 104 -22.60 6.35 -6.11
C PHE A 104 -22.14 7.38 -7.13
N THR A 105 -23.00 8.36 -7.43
CA THR A 105 -22.78 9.32 -8.53
C THR A 105 -21.46 10.08 -8.46
N TYR A 106 -21.00 10.46 -7.26
CA TYR A 106 -19.75 11.21 -7.09
C TYR A 106 -18.52 10.45 -7.63
N ILE A 107 -18.40 9.14 -7.35
CA ILE A 107 -17.27 8.36 -7.85
C ILE A 107 -17.40 8.11 -9.36
N GLN A 108 -18.62 7.87 -9.86
CA GLN A 108 -18.86 7.67 -11.29
C GLN A 108 -18.52 8.92 -12.11
N ASP A 109 -18.83 10.11 -11.59
CA ASP A 109 -18.45 11.38 -12.20
C ASP A 109 -16.93 11.57 -12.24
N ALA A 110 -16.23 11.21 -11.16
CA ALA A 110 -14.76 11.27 -11.11
C ALA A 110 -14.13 10.29 -12.12
N ILE A 111 -14.59 9.04 -12.16
CA ILE A 111 -14.16 8.00 -13.12
C ILE A 111 -14.31 8.50 -14.56
N LYS A 112 -15.49 9.06 -14.89
CA LYS A 112 -15.76 9.61 -16.22
C LYS A 112 -14.83 10.77 -16.57
N LYS A 113 -14.61 11.71 -15.66
CA LYS A 113 -13.72 12.87 -15.87
C LYS A 113 -12.26 12.46 -16.06
N LEU A 114 -11.84 11.36 -15.44
CA LEU A 114 -10.47 10.84 -15.55
C LEU A 114 -10.27 9.93 -16.78
N GLY A 115 -11.32 9.65 -17.55
CA GLY A 115 -11.27 8.76 -18.71
C GLY A 115 -11.10 7.28 -18.34
N LEU A 116 -11.50 6.90 -17.12
CA LEU A 116 -11.39 5.54 -16.60
C LEU A 116 -12.66 4.73 -16.93
N LYS A 117 -12.52 3.40 -16.94
CA LYS A 117 -13.62 2.45 -17.08
C LYS A 117 -14.10 2.02 -15.69
N ALA A 118 -15.42 2.05 -15.46
CA ALA A 118 -15.98 1.82 -14.13
C ALA A 118 -15.71 0.41 -13.57
N GLN A 119 -15.89 -0.66 -14.38
CA GLN A 119 -15.65 -2.04 -13.93
C GLN A 119 -14.20 -2.27 -13.48
N PRO A 120 -13.15 -2.02 -14.28
CA PRO A 120 -11.79 -2.23 -13.81
C PRO A 120 -11.36 -1.28 -12.70
N THR A 121 -11.95 -0.08 -12.59
CA THR A 121 -11.76 0.74 -11.37
C THR A 121 -12.33 0.05 -10.14
N PHE A 122 -13.54 -0.51 -10.21
CA PHE A 122 -14.15 -1.25 -9.12
C PHE A 122 -13.29 -2.45 -8.71
N GLU A 123 -12.91 -3.31 -9.67
CA GLU A 123 -12.10 -4.49 -9.40
C GLU A 123 -10.75 -4.11 -8.77
N PHE A 124 -10.11 -3.03 -9.24
CA PHE A 124 -8.83 -2.59 -8.68
C PHE A 124 -8.96 -2.06 -7.25
N ILE A 125 -10.03 -1.32 -6.93
CA ILE A 125 -10.30 -0.90 -5.54
C ILE A 125 -10.54 -2.13 -4.65
N ALA A 126 -11.30 -3.12 -5.14
CA ALA A 126 -11.58 -4.34 -4.39
C ALA A 126 -10.31 -5.14 -4.08
N PHE A 127 -9.47 -5.32 -5.10
CA PHE A 127 -8.17 -5.97 -4.99
C PHE A 127 -7.24 -5.25 -4.01
N LEU A 128 -7.07 -3.92 -4.16
CA LEU A 128 -6.19 -3.14 -3.29
C LEU A 128 -6.69 -3.12 -1.84
N TYR A 129 -8.00 -3.01 -1.61
CA TYR A 129 -8.56 -2.99 -0.27
C TYR A 129 -8.19 -4.27 0.51
N HIS A 130 -8.35 -5.43 -0.12
CA HIS A 130 -7.97 -6.71 0.49
C HIS A 130 -6.46 -6.78 0.76
N ILE A 131 -5.63 -6.46 -0.23
CA ILE A 131 -4.17 -6.52 -0.06
C ILE A 131 -3.69 -5.56 1.02
N ILE A 132 -4.23 -4.35 1.09
CA ILE A 132 -3.87 -3.38 2.12
C ILE A 132 -4.30 -3.86 3.50
N LYS A 133 -5.47 -4.50 3.60
CA LYS A 133 -5.94 -5.08 4.85
C LYS A 133 -4.98 -6.18 5.34
N VAL A 134 -4.65 -7.15 4.49
CA VAL A 134 -3.68 -8.22 4.78
C VAL A 134 -2.31 -7.63 5.13
N TRP A 135 -1.80 -6.71 4.31
CA TRP A 135 -0.56 -5.99 4.56
C TRP A 135 -0.56 -5.32 5.92
N SER A 136 -1.65 -4.63 6.29
CA SER A 136 -1.77 -3.90 7.55
C SER A 136 -1.88 -4.81 8.77
N GLU A 137 -2.42 -6.02 8.61
CA GLU A 137 -2.49 -7.04 9.66
C GLU A 137 -1.11 -7.69 9.87
N ASN A 138 -0.32 -7.79 8.80
CA ASN A 138 1.03 -8.33 8.81
C ASN A 138 2.13 -7.28 9.11
N GLN A 139 1.77 -6.00 9.28
CA GLN A 139 2.72 -4.98 9.74
C GLN A 139 3.08 -5.23 11.21
N ILE A 140 4.11 -6.04 11.44
CA ILE A 140 4.77 -6.19 12.72
C ILE A 140 5.96 -5.23 12.74
N THR A 141 5.86 -4.16 13.52
CA THR A 141 7.04 -3.36 13.86
C THR A 141 7.52 -3.80 15.22
N THR A 142 8.79 -4.14 15.32
CA THR A 142 9.42 -4.41 16.61
C THR A 142 9.98 -3.13 17.21
N SER A 143 10.25 -3.15 18.52
CA SER A 143 10.91 -2.04 19.20
C SER A 143 12.27 -1.73 18.57
N GLY A 144 13.04 -2.77 18.22
CA GLY A 144 14.30 -2.64 17.50
C GLY A 144 14.16 -1.88 16.19
N THR A 145 13.29 -2.35 15.29
CA THR A 145 13.07 -1.73 13.99
C THR A 145 12.63 -0.26 14.10
N LYS A 146 11.78 0.08 15.08
CA LYS A 146 11.41 1.50 15.31
C LYS A 146 12.62 2.36 15.66
N ILE A 147 13.50 1.87 16.54
CA ILE A 147 14.68 2.62 16.98
C ILE A 147 15.69 2.75 15.85
N ASP A 148 15.91 1.68 15.08
CA ASP A 148 16.80 1.70 13.91
C ASP A 148 16.35 2.73 12.87
N ASN A 149 15.03 2.81 12.61
CA ASN A 149 14.46 3.82 11.71
C ASN A 149 14.71 5.25 12.20
N ILE A 150 14.61 5.51 13.51
CA ILE A 150 14.93 6.83 14.09
C ILE A 150 16.41 7.15 13.88
N LEU A 151 17.29 6.19 14.13
CA LEU A 151 18.74 6.36 13.94
C LEU A 151 19.10 6.59 12.47
N TYR A 152 18.43 5.89 11.54
CA TYR A 152 18.58 6.12 10.11
C TYR A 152 18.21 7.55 9.72
N LEU A 153 17.05 8.06 10.17
CA LEU A 153 16.63 9.44 9.91
C LEU A 153 17.62 10.47 10.46
N LEU A 154 18.23 10.20 11.62
CA LEU A 154 19.27 11.08 12.19
C LEU A 154 20.56 11.08 11.37
N LYS A 155 20.92 9.96 10.74
CA LYS A 155 22.05 9.92 9.81
C LYS A 155 21.79 10.76 8.56
N GLU A 156 20.57 10.74 8.03
CA GLU A 156 20.19 11.57 6.89
C GLU A 156 20.03 13.06 7.26
N GLN A 157 19.63 13.35 8.50
CA GLN A 157 19.34 14.70 8.98
C GLN A 157 20.08 15.01 10.30
N PRO A 158 21.41 15.16 10.27
CA PRO A 158 22.24 15.20 11.48
C PRO A 158 22.02 16.41 12.39
N ASN A 159 21.34 17.46 11.91
CA ASN A 159 21.05 18.68 12.69
C ASN A 159 19.63 18.71 13.26
N THR A 160 18.86 17.63 13.10
CA THR A 160 17.48 17.55 13.60
C THR A 160 17.47 17.48 15.13
N LYS A 161 16.72 18.39 15.77
CA LYS A 161 16.54 18.36 17.23
C LYS A 161 15.69 17.18 17.65
N LEU A 162 16.18 16.42 18.62
CA LEU A 162 15.44 15.34 19.29
C LEU A 162 14.86 15.83 20.61
N THR A 163 13.60 15.48 20.84
CA THR A 163 12.92 15.55 22.13
C THR A 163 12.37 14.17 22.45
N MET A 164 12.55 13.71 23.69
CA MET A 164 12.02 12.43 24.18
C MET A 164 11.12 12.68 25.36
N ASN A 165 9.94 12.07 25.37
CA ASN A 165 9.03 12.09 26.50
C ASN A 165 8.83 10.67 27.03
N ILE A 166 9.13 10.45 28.31
CA ILE A 166 8.90 9.18 28.99
C ILE A 166 7.76 9.36 29.98
N LYS A 167 6.71 8.57 29.82
CA LYS A 167 5.55 8.59 30.72
C LYS A 167 5.56 7.35 31.63
N VAL A 168 5.52 7.58 32.94
CA VAL A 168 5.44 6.54 33.96
C VAL A 168 4.19 6.77 34.81
N GLY A 169 3.15 5.98 34.56
CA GLY A 169 1.82 6.21 35.15
C GLY A 169 1.26 7.58 34.74
N SER A 170 0.98 8.44 35.73
CA SER A 170 0.51 9.81 35.51
C SER A 170 1.64 10.83 35.33
N LYS A 171 2.90 10.47 35.58
CA LYS A 171 4.05 11.39 35.51
C LYS A 171 4.69 11.35 34.12
N SER A 172 5.13 12.51 33.63
CA SER A 172 5.81 12.66 32.35
C SER A 172 7.16 13.34 32.59
N PHE A 173 8.20 12.81 31.96
CA PHE A 173 9.57 13.29 32.02
C PHE A 173 10.02 13.64 30.61
N GLU A 174 10.44 14.87 30.39
CA GLU A 174 10.87 15.37 29.09
C GLU A 174 12.38 15.55 29.05
N PHE A 175 13.00 15.06 27.98
CA PHE A 175 14.42 15.23 27.68
C PHE A 175 14.54 16.01 26.37
N ASN A 176 15.34 17.09 26.40
CA ASN A 176 15.58 17.96 25.24
C ASN A 176 17.05 17.97 24.78
N ASN A 177 17.91 17.16 25.42
CA ASN A 177 19.31 17.03 25.03
C ASN A 177 19.44 15.97 23.94
N SER A 178 19.63 16.40 22.69
CA SER A 178 19.66 15.49 21.54
C SER A 178 20.82 14.51 21.57
N LEU A 179 21.99 14.91 22.08
CA LEU A 179 23.14 14.01 22.24
C LEU A 179 22.82 12.87 23.20
N PHE A 180 22.26 13.19 24.37
CA PHE A 180 21.82 12.18 25.34
C PHE A 180 20.80 11.20 24.73
N ILE A 181 19.79 11.73 24.04
CA ILE A 181 18.74 10.92 23.42
C ILE A 181 19.34 10.00 22.35
N GLN A 182 20.16 10.54 21.45
CA GLN A 182 20.78 9.76 20.38
C GLN A 182 21.68 8.66 20.96
N SER A 183 22.55 8.96 21.93
CA SER A 183 23.40 7.96 22.56
C SER A 183 22.60 6.85 23.25
N LEU A 184 21.44 7.17 23.84
CA LEU A 184 20.54 6.18 24.42
C LEU A 184 19.95 5.24 23.35
N LEU A 185 19.53 5.80 22.21
CA LEU A 185 18.97 5.04 21.09
C LEU A 185 20.04 4.15 20.42
N GLU A 186 21.25 4.67 20.21
CA GLU A 186 22.39 3.92 19.66
C GLU A 186 22.82 2.80 20.60
N PHE A 187 22.85 3.06 21.91
CA PHE A 187 23.11 2.02 22.91
C PHE A 187 22.07 0.92 22.82
N TYR A 188 20.77 1.28 22.75
CA TYR A 188 19.70 0.31 22.57
C TYR A 188 19.95 -0.53 21.31
N SER A 189 20.01 0.07 20.13
CA SER A 189 20.16 -0.61 18.82
C SER A 189 21.41 -1.50 18.73
N SER A 190 22.52 -1.11 19.36
CA SER A 190 23.79 -1.85 19.31
C SER A 190 23.89 -3.04 20.27
N HIS A 191 22.94 -3.20 21.19
CA HIS A 191 22.96 -4.26 22.19
C HIS A 191 21.78 -5.19 21.94
N ASP A 192 22.02 -6.50 21.84
CA ASP A 192 20.99 -7.52 21.57
C ASP A 192 20.06 -7.73 22.79
N LEU A 193 19.32 -6.69 23.15
CA LEU A 193 18.37 -6.69 24.25
C LEU A 193 17.15 -7.51 23.84
N VAL A 194 16.65 -8.35 24.74
CA VAL A 194 15.40 -9.13 24.55
C VAL A 194 14.23 -8.24 24.12
N SER A 195 14.23 -6.97 24.54
CA SER A 195 13.20 -6.01 24.16
C SER A 195 13.21 -5.64 22.67
N HIS A 196 14.28 -5.90 21.91
CA HIS A 196 14.34 -5.64 20.46
C HIS A 196 13.21 -6.33 19.71
N GLY A 197 12.94 -7.59 20.04
CA GLY A 197 11.90 -8.40 19.41
C GLY A 197 10.49 -8.10 19.89
N LEU A 198 10.31 -7.24 20.90
CA LEU A 198 8.97 -6.92 21.40
C LEU A 198 8.17 -6.13 20.37
N ILE A 199 6.97 -6.62 20.09
CA ILE A 199 6.05 -6.06 19.11
C ILE A 199 5.51 -4.72 19.62
N GLU A 200 5.74 -3.71 18.80
CA GLU A 200 5.30 -2.36 19.01
C GLU A 200 4.06 -2.10 18.16
N ARG A 201 2.87 -2.16 18.79
CA ARG A 201 1.63 -1.85 18.07
C ARG A 201 1.59 -0.36 17.75
N GLU A 202 1.55 -0.03 16.46
CA GLU A 202 1.34 1.36 16.04
C GLU A 202 0.06 1.94 16.63
N ASN A 203 0.08 3.26 16.82
CA ASN A 203 -1.12 3.99 17.15
C ASN A 203 -2.18 3.73 16.08
N LYS A 204 -3.39 3.30 16.49
CA LYS A 204 -4.51 2.99 15.60
C LYS A 204 -4.75 4.08 14.54
N ARG A 205 -4.64 5.35 14.92
CA ARG A 205 -4.83 6.50 14.01
C ARG A 205 -3.73 6.60 12.96
N VAL A 206 -2.48 6.28 13.31
CA VAL A 206 -1.36 6.29 12.36
C VAL A 206 -1.58 5.18 11.35
N ARG A 207 -1.88 3.95 11.82
CA ARG A 207 -2.20 2.81 10.94
C ARG A 207 -3.36 3.12 9.99
N GLU A 208 -4.46 3.69 10.48
CA GLU A 208 -5.60 4.09 9.63
C GLU A 208 -5.18 5.09 8.53
N ARG A 209 -4.33 6.06 8.86
CA ARG A 209 -3.82 7.04 7.87
C ARG A 209 -2.84 6.42 6.88
N THR A 210 -2.02 5.48 7.31
CA THR A 210 -1.14 4.71 6.41
C THR A 210 -1.97 3.89 5.44
N ILE A 211 -3.04 3.23 5.91
CA ILE A 211 -4.00 2.51 5.06
C ILE A 211 -4.66 3.45 4.05
N GLN A 212 -5.14 4.62 4.51
CA GLN A 212 -5.72 5.63 3.63
C GLN A 212 -4.74 6.03 2.52
N TYR A 213 -3.50 6.41 2.90
CA TYR A 213 -2.47 6.86 1.97
C TYR A 213 -2.11 5.76 0.97
N SER A 214 -1.80 4.55 1.43
CA SER A 214 -1.45 3.42 0.58
C SER A 214 -2.54 3.10 -0.44
N LEU A 215 -3.82 3.20 -0.07
CA LEU A 215 -4.93 2.97 -1.00
C LEU A 215 -4.98 4.05 -2.08
N VAL A 216 -5.05 5.32 -1.70
CA VAL A 216 -5.26 6.40 -2.67
C VAL A 216 -4.02 6.66 -3.52
N LYS A 217 -2.82 6.56 -2.95
CA LYS A 217 -1.58 6.79 -3.68
C LYS A 217 -1.35 5.69 -4.71
N THR A 218 -1.54 4.42 -4.34
CA THR A 218 -1.43 3.30 -5.28
C THR A 218 -2.48 3.41 -6.39
N LEU A 219 -3.72 3.79 -6.07
CA LEU A 219 -4.72 4.02 -7.12
C LEU A 219 -4.28 5.11 -8.10
N LEU A 220 -3.87 6.27 -7.60
CA LEU A 220 -3.52 7.41 -8.46
C LEU A 220 -2.23 7.18 -9.27
N ASP A 221 -1.31 6.37 -8.77
CA ASP A 221 -0.05 6.10 -9.47
C ASP A 221 -0.19 5.05 -10.57
N TYR A 222 -1.15 4.12 -10.45
CA TYR A 222 -1.27 2.97 -11.36
C TYR A 222 -2.54 2.95 -12.21
N LEU A 223 -3.52 3.80 -11.91
CA LEU A 223 -4.67 3.98 -12.81
C LEU A 223 -4.22 4.69 -14.10
N PRO A 224 -4.71 4.25 -15.28
CA PRO A 224 -4.37 4.88 -16.56
C PRO A 224 -5.15 6.18 -16.78
N ILE A 225 -4.89 7.18 -15.93
CA ILE A 225 -5.58 8.48 -15.91
C ILE A 225 -5.14 9.31 -17.12
N LYS A 226 -6.13 9.83 -17.86
CA LYS A 226 -5.90 10.66 -19.06
C LYS A 226 -6.24 12.11 -18.76
N THR A 227 -5.34 12.82 -18.09
CA THR A 227 -5.54 14.25 -17.78
C THR A 227 -4.30 15.07 -18.05
N ASP A 228 -4.46 16.17 -18.81
CA ASP A 228 -3.43 17.19 -18.94
C ASP A 228 -3.32 17.96 -17.62
N LYS A 229 -2.15 17.88 -16.99
CA LYS A 229 -1.85 18.62 -15.76
C LYS A 229 -1.14 19.92 -16.13
N SER A 230 -1.66 21.05 -15.65
CA SER A 230 -0.95 22.32 -15.75
C SER A 230 0.35 22.29 -14.95
N GLU A 231 1.32 23.10 -15.36
CA GLU A 231 2.62 23.19 -14.67
C GLU A 231 2.43 23.50 -13.16
N GLY A 232 3.12 22.73 -12.31
CA GLY A 232 3.04 22.86 -10.86
C GLY A 232 1.82 22.21 -10.18
N VAL A 233 0.90 21.60 -10.94
CA VAL A 233 -0.26 20.88 -10.39
C VAL A 233 0.06 19.40 -10.23
N SER A 234 0.21 18.93 -8.98
CA SER A 234 0.44 17.50 -8.71
C SER A 234 -0.82 16.64 -8.94
N PHE A 235 -1.98 17.16 -8.54
CA PHE A 235 -3.27 16.47 -8.69
C PHE A 235 -4.35 17.42 -9.20
N VAL A 236 -5.20 16.99 -10.12
CA VAL A 236 -6.42 17.69 -10.57
C VAL A 236 -7.60 17.41 -9.63
N GLN A 237 -8.70 18.15 -9.76
CA GLN A 237 -9.86 17.96 -8.87
C GLN A 237 -10.46 16.56 -9.00
N ALA A 238 -10.56 16.01 -10.21
CA ALA A 238 -11.13 14.69 -10.42
C ALA A 238 -10.31 13.56 -9.74
N GLU A 239 -8.98 13.72 -9.63
CA GLU A 239 -8.12 12.79 -8.87
C GLU A 239 -8.41 12.86 -7.37
N ARG A 240 -8.62 14.07 -6.83
CA ARG A 240 -9.00 14.27 -5.43
C ARG A 240 -10.39 13.70 -5.15
N ASP A 241 -11.35 13.96 -6.02
CA ASP A 241 -12.71 13.45 -5.91
C ASP A 241 -12.70 11.91 -5.91
N LEU A 242 -11.97 11.28 -6.84
CA LEU A 242 -11.82 9.82 -6.89
C LEU A 242 -11.22 9.29 -5.57
N ALA A 243 -10.13 9.88 -5.10
CA ALA A 243 -9.46 9.45 -3.87
C ALA A 243 -10.39 9.56 -2.64
N LEU A 244 -11.05 10.70 -2.46
CA LEU A 244 -11.97 10.94 -1.35
C LEU A 244 -13.20 10.03 -1.41
N CYS A 245 -13.77 9.82 -2.61
CA CYS A 245 -14.87 8.87 -2.82
C CYS A 245 -14.46 7.44 -2.46
N THR A 246 -13.28 7.00 -2.88
CA THR A 246 -12.77 5.68 -2.54
C THR A 246 -12.59 5.51 -1.04
N LEU A 247 -12.00 6.49 -0.35
CA LEU A 247 -11.88 6.45 1.12
C LEU A 247 -13.25 6.39 1.80
N TYR A 248 -14.24 7.12 1.30
CA TYR A 248 -15.61 7.10 1.82
C TYR A 248 -16.29 5.74 1.63
N LEU A 249 -16.21 5.16 0.42
CA LEU A 249 -16.74 3.83 0.13
C LEU A 249 -16.11 2.77 1.02
N CYS A 250 -14.77 2.82 1.17
CA CYS A 250 -14.00 1.92 2.03
C CYS A 250 -14.18 2.16 3.54
N LYS A 251 -15.06 3.09 3.96
CA LYS A 251 -15.28 3.49 5.37
C LYS A 251 -14.01 3.97 6.08
N LEU A 252 -13.04 4.45 5.31
CA LEU A 252 -11.82 5.08 5.79
C LEU A 252 -11.98 6.60 5.93
N LEU A 253 -13.06 7.16 5.39
CA LEU A 253 -13.46 8.55 5.56
C LEU A 253 -14.96 8.61 5.89
N MET A 254 -15.33 9.34 6.93
CA MET A 254 -16.71 9.44 7.42
C MET A 254 -17.24 10.86 7.25
N GLY A 255 -18.54 10.99 7.00
CA GLY A 255 -19.24 12.27 6.89
C GLY A 255 -20.26 12.27 5.75
N ASP A 256 -20.85 13.43 5.47
CA ASP A 256 -21.76 13.60 4.35
C ASP A 256 -20.99 13.55 3.02
N PRO A 257 -21.29 12.62 2.09
CA PRO A 257 -20.60 12.53 0.80
C PRO A 257 -20.65 13.82 -0.01
N ALA A 258 -21.69 14.66 0.12
CA ALA A 258 -21.76 15.95 -0.56
C ALA A 258 -20.64 16.92 -0.14
N TYR A 259 -20.06 16.71 1.04
CA TYR A 259 -18.95 17.49 1.57
C TYR A 259 -17.63 16.74 1.53
N VAL A 260 -17.60 15.49 2.01
CA VAL A 260 -16.34 14.76 2.21
C VAL A 260 -15.73 14.23 0.91
N CYS A 261 -16.54 14.08 -0.15
CA CYS A 261 -16.11 13.57 -1.45
C CYS A 261 -15.90 14.67 -2.50
N THR A 262 -15.89 15.93 -2.10
CA THR A 262 -15.82 17.07 -3.03
C THR A 262 -14.66 18.00 -2.67
N LYS A 263 -14.51 19.08 -3.46
CA LYS A 263 -13.49 20.12 -3.28
C LYS A 263 -13.43 20.71 -1.86
N ASP A 264 -14.55 20.68 -1.14
CA ASP A 264 -14.64 21.25 0.20
C ASP A 264 -13.78 20.46 1.22
N ASN A 265 -13.41 19.23 0.87
CA ASN A 265 -12.54 18.39 1.67
C ASN A 265 -11.14 18.15 1.05
N ASN A 266 -10.74 18.95 0.05
CA ASN A 266 -9.41 18.87 -0.56
C ASN A 266 -8.28 18.96 0.47
N ALA A 267 -8.44 19.77 1.52
CA ALA A 267 -7.44 19.92 2.57
C ALA A 267 -7.10 18.59 3.26
N THR A 268 -8.07 17.67 3.39
CA THR A 268 -7.84 16.33 3.96
C THR A 268 -6.97 15.49 3.05
N PHE A 269 -7.26 15.48 1.75
CA PHE A 269 -6.45 14.79 0.75
C PHE A 269 -5.04 15.37 0.67
N ASP A 270 -4.90 16.69 0.52
CA ASP A 270 -3.60 17.35 0.36
C ASP A 270 -2.73 17.16 1.61
N LYS A 271 -3.35 17.14 2.80
CA LYS A 271 -2.66 16.81 4.06
C LYS A 271 -2.22 15.35 4.10
N LEU A 272 -3.06 14.41 3.66
CA LEU A 272 -2.70 13.00 3.61
C LEU A 272 -1.48 12.77 2.69
N MET A 273 -1.50 13.36 1.49
CA MET A 273 -0.40 13.23 0.53
C MET A 273 0.90 13.87 1.02
N ARG A 274 0.82 15.01 1.70
CA ARG A 274 1.99 15.69 2.25
C ARG A 274 2.59 14.97 3.44
N ASP A 275 1.76 14.49 4.37
CA ASP A 275 2.22 13.86 5.61
C ASP A 275 2.93 12.52 5.35
N PHE A 276 2.62 11.85 4.24
CA PHE A 276 3.14 10.52 3.88
C PHE A 276 3.97 10.51 2.58
N LYS A 277 4.40 11.67 2.08
CA LYS A 277 5.12 11.78 0.79
C LYS A 277 6.36 10.88 0.67
N ASP A 278 7.03 10.60 1.80
CA ASP A 278 8.26 9.80 1.88
C ASP A 278 7.96 8.35 2.35
N PHE A 279 6.69 7.98 2.55
CA PHE A 279 6.31 6.64 2.97
C PHE A 279 6.47 5.65 1.81
N ASN A 280 7.28 4.61 2.03
CA ASN A 280 7.52 3.56 1.06
C ASN A 280 6.37 2.53 1.05
N ILE A 281 5.62 2.48 -0.04
CA ILE A 281 4.49 1.56 -0.21
C ILE A 281 5.00 0.20 -0.71
N THR A 282 4.87 -0.83 0.12
CA THR A 282 5.40 -2.18 -0.16
C THR A 282 4.31 -3.23 -0.40
N LEU A 283 3.12 -2.81 -0.86
CA LEU A 283 1.98 -3.70 -1.11
C LEU A 283 2.30 -4.84 -2.08
N HIS A 284 3.21 -4.62 -3.03
CA HIS A 284 3.67 -5.63 -3.98
C HIS A 284 4.27 -6.87 -3.29
N LYS A 285 4.82 -6.73 -2.07
CA LYS A 285 5.35 -7.87 -1.30
C LYS A 285 4.26 -8.87 -0.87
N MET A 286 2.98 -8.52 -0.99
CA MET A 286 1.85 -9.40 -0.68
C MET A 286 1.28 -10.11 -1.92
N LEU A 287 1.88 -9.90 -3.10
CA LEU A 287 1.36 -10.43 -4.38
C LEU A 287 1.92 -11.79 -4.77
N THR A 288 2.96 -12.26 -4.05
CA THR A 288 3.72 -13.48 -4.31
C THR A 288 3.26 -14.64 -3.45
#